data_AF-Q6CSU0-F1
#
_entry.id   AF-Q6CSU0-F1
#
_cell.length_a   1.000
_cell.length_b   1.000
_cell.length_c   1.000
_cell.angle_alpha   90.00
_cell.angle_beta   90.00
_cell.angle_gamma   90.00
#
_symmetry.space_group_name_H-M   'P 1'
#
loop_
_entity.id
_entity.type
_entity.pdbx_description
1 polymer ?
#
loop_
_entity_poly.entity_id
_entity_poly.type
_entity_poly.pdbx_seq_one_letter_code
_entity_poly.pdbx_strand_id
1 'polypeptide(L)'
;MSKIDALYLSNKEGTVISEWNCEIFLHHSKQIHEDMIVIPSIKPASRFVITIKGLNGLQFDKIFQSFCRSGPFWEKLQYDSKFDLVSDSFLCELCCKQFGNMKRELLFDKPMSSKVHDPAAIEVESFDKVVIVANFQQNPTKSIDILDIINQCNEYVNSLFISQLEFKLPLVFSPGTRSRLKMHEGSIGLVSKCLDNSQTVTPSIVKIISNDKTSTTVFQILNETSKTRATLEKYKSTNNWNKLPQMFEGTDKD
;
A
#
# COMPACT_ATOMS: atom_id res chain seq x y z
N MET A 1 -16.47 -6.21 0.07
CA MET A 1 -15.87 -6.00 -1.24
C MET A 1 -15.93 -4.53 -1.63
N SER A 2 -14.80 -3.84 -1.49
CA SER A 2 -14.58 -2.53 -2.10
C SER A 2 -13.82 -2.74 -3.41
N LYS A 3 -14.44 -2.45 -4.55
CA LYS A 3 -13.82 -2.58 -5.87
C LYS A 3 -13.04 -1.31 -6.21
N ILE A 4 -11.88 -1.46 -6.83
CA ILE A 4 -11.13 -0.38 -7.47
C ILE A 4 -11.40 -0.47 -8.97
N ASP A 5 -11.54 0.69 -9.62
CA ASP A 5 -11.80 0.75 -11.06
C ASP A 5 -10.73 -0.02 -11.84
N ALA A 6 -11.17 -0.67 -12.92
CA ALA A 6 -10.28 -1.43 -13.77
C ALA A 6 -9.25 -0.49 -14.43
N LEU A 7 -7.98 -0.89 -14.42
CA LEU A 7 -6.93 -0.18 -15.12
C LEU A 7 -6.58 -0.90 -16.42
N TYR A 8 -6.49 -0.13 -17.50
CA TYR A 8 -6.06 -0.63 -18.80
C TYR A 8 -4.68 -0.05 -19.11
N LEU A 9 -3.71 -0.91 -19.42
CA LEU A 9 -2.39 -0.49 -19.85
C LEU A 9 -2.25 -0.72 -21.35
N SER A 10 -1.86 0.32 -22.08
CA SER A 10 -1.67 0.28 -23.53
C SER A 10 -0.19 0.32 -23.93
N ASN A 11 0.13 -0.21 -25.10
CA ASN A 11 1.45 -0.02 -25.71
C ASN A 11 1.61 1.42 -26.24
N LYS A 12 2.81 1.73 -26.75
CA LYS A 12 3.12 2.99 -27.43
C LYS A 12 2.22 3.27 -28.66
N GLU A 13 1.61 2.23 -29.23
CA GLU A 13 0.68 2.31 -30.36
C GLU A 13 -0.78 2.56 -29.90
N GLY A 14 -1.05 2.71 -28.60
CA GLY A 14 -2.39 2.94 -28.04
C GLY A 14 -3.27 1.69 -27.95
N THR A 15 -2.73 0.51 -28.26
CA THR A 15 -3.43 -0.78 -28.14
C THR A 15 -3.39 -1.25 -26.69
N VAL A 16 -4.54 -1.59 -26.12
CA VAL A 16 -4.65 -2.18 -24.78
C VAL A 16 -3.95 -3.54 -24.76
N ILE A 17 -2.98 -3.71 -23.86
CA ILE A 17 -2.22 -4.96 -23.71
C ILE A 17 -2.69 -5.71 -22.47
N SER A 18 -3.09 -5.01 -21.42
CA SER A 18 -3.54 -5.66 -20.20
C SER A 18 -4.65 -4.90 -19.50
N GLU A 19 -5.56 -5.67 -18.91
CA GLU A 19 -6.62 -5.20 -18.02
C GLU A 19 -6.34 -5.70 -16.60
N TRP A 20 -6.46 -4.80 -15.63
CA TRP A 20 -6.18 -5.08 -14.24
C TRP A 20 -7.38 -4.73 -13.37
N ASN A 21 -7.89 -5.71 -12.63
CA ASN A 21 -8.97 -5.56 -11.68
C ASN A 21 -8.43 -5.77 -10.26
N CYS A 22 -8.82 -4.92 -9.31
CA CYS A 22 -8.41 -5.04 -7.92
C CYS A 22 -9.62 -4.95 -6.98
N GLU A 23 -9.69 -5.89 -6.03
CA GLU A 23 -10.76 -5.98 -5.04
C GLU A 23 -10.19 -6.15 -3.63
N ILE A 24 -10.78 -5.40 -2.69
CA ILE A 24 -10.41 -5.43 -1.28
C ILE A 24 -11.48 -6.17 -0.49
N PHE A 25 -11.04 -7.13 0.33
CA PHE A 25 -11.86 -7.93 1.22
C PHE A 25 -11.52 -7.66 2.69
N LEU A 26 -12.58 -7.53 3.48
CA LEU A 26 -12.54 -7.38 4.92
C LEU A 26 -13.25 -8.60 5.53
N HIS A 27 -12.98 -8.91 6.80
CA HIS A 27 -13.51 -10.11 7.44
C HIS A 27 -15.04 -10.11 7.55
N HIS A 28 -15.64 -9.02 8.03
CA HIS A 28 -17.09 -8.96 8.30
C HIS A 28 -17.81 -7.92 7.44
N SER A 29 -17.08 -6.90 6.98
CA SER A 29 -17.64 -5.76 6.28
C SER A 29 -17.57 -5.87 4.76
N LYS A 30 -18.63 -5.42 4.09
CA LYS A 30 -18.70 -5.39 2.63
C LYS A 30 -18.14 -4.12 2.01
N GLN A 31 -17.97 -3.03 2.76
CA GLN A 31 -17.48 -1.78 2.18
C GLN A 31 -16.65 -1.03 3.22
N ILE A 32 -15.64 -0.29 2.73
CA ILE A 32 -14.87 0.65 3.55
C ILE A 32 -15.65 1.97 3.59
N HIS A 33 -15.90 2.50 4.77
CA HIS A 33 -16.47 3.84 4.99
C HIS A 33 -15.53 4.69 5.84
N GLU A 34 -15.77 6.00 5.87
CA GLU A 34 -14.88 7.00 6.49
C GLU A 34 -14.69 6.80 8.00
N ASP A 35 -15.70 6.26 8.67
CA ASP A 35 -15.67 6.01 10.11
C ASP A 35 -15.03 4.69 10.54
N MET A 36 -14.52 3.92 9.59
CA MET A 36 -13.89 2.62 9.85
C MET A 36 -12.37 2.75 9.99
N ILE A 37 -11.83 2.17 11.05
CA ILE A 37 -10.40 1.88 11.18
C ILE A 37 -10.17 0.44 10.70
N VAL A 38 -9.47 0.29 9.58
CA VAL A 38 -9.08 -1.04 9.10
C VAL A 38 -7.67 -1.37 9.55
N ILE A 39 -7.52 -2.49 10.26
CA ILE A 39 -6.24 -3.01 10.74
C ILE A 39 -5.89 -4.34 10.09
N PRO A 40 -4.60 -4.74 10.05
CA PRO A 40 -4.22 -6.04 9.51
C PRO A 40 -4.80 -7.19 10.32
N SER A 41 -5.25 -8.26 9.67
CA SER A 41 -5.64 -9.47 10.38
C SER A 41 -4.41 -10.22 10.92
N ILE A 42 -4.58 -10.79 12.12
CA ILE A 42 -3.57 -11.60 12.81
C ILE A 42 -3.76 -13.09 12.48
N LYS A 43 -5.03 -13.57 12.51
CA LYS A 43 -5.40 -14.94 12.20
C LYS A 43 -6.81 -14.99 11.55
N PRO A 44 -6.95 -15.47 10.31
CA PRO A 44 -5.87 -15.79 9.36
C PRO A 44 -4.97 -14.59 9.05
N ALA A 45 -3.75 -14.86 8.59
CA ALA A 45 -2.84 -13.80 8.11
C ALA A 45 -3.48 -13.05 6.93
N SER A 46 -3.15 -11.77 6.81
CA SER A 46 -3.61 -10.96 5.69
C SER A 46 -3.02 -11.48 4.38
N ARG A 47 -3.72 -11.38 3.25
CA ARG A 47 -3.24 -11.94 1.97
C ARG A 47 -3.21 -10.94 0.83
N PHE A 48 -2.23 -11.09 -0.05
CA PHE A 48 -2.14 -10.38 -1.32
C PHE A 48 -2.08 -11.41 -2.44
N VAL A 49 -3.13 -11.47 -3.25
CA VAL A 49 -3.32 -12.50 -4.27
C VAL A 49 -3.29 -11.86 -5.64
N ILE A 50 -2.42 -12.34 -6.52
CA ILE A 50 -2.33 -11.89 -7.91
C ILE A 50 -2.59 -13.08 -8.83
N THR A 51 -3.65 -13.02 -9.62
CA THR A 51 -3.96 -13.98 -10.69
C THR A 51 -3.60 -13.35 -12.02
N ILE A 52 -2.74 -14.00 -12.81
CA ILE A 52 -2.35 -13.50 -14.13
C ILE A 52 -2.83 -14.48 -15.21
N LYS A 53 -3.59 -13.97 -16.16
CA LYS A 53 -4.13 -14.73 -17.31
C LYS A 53 -3.50 -14.25 -18.61
N GLY A 54 -3.47 -15.15 -19.59
CA GLY A 54 -2.98 -14.84 -20.93
C GLY A 54 -1.46 -14.80 -21.04
N LEU A 55 -0.73 -15.47 -20.14
CA LEU A 55 0.72 -15.64 -20.22
C LEU A 55 1.09 -17.12 -20.39
N ASN A 56 2.25 -17.40 -20.98
CA ASN A 56 2.80 -18.75 -21.00
C ASN A 56 3.50 -19.08 -19.67
N GLY A 57 3.72 -20.38 -19.39
CA GLY A 57 4.29 -20.82 -18.11
C GLY A 57 5.65 -20.21 -17.78
N LEU A 58 6.52 -20.05 -18.80
CA LEU A 58 7.87 -19.49 -18.60
C LEU A 58 7.83 -18.00 -18.24
N GLN A 59 6.91 -17.24 -18.85
CA GLN A 59 6.65 -15.85 -18.48
C GLN A 59 6.09 -15.75 -17.06
N PHE A 60 5.11 -16.58 -16.74
CA PHE A 60 4.45 -16.63 -15.44
C PHE A 60 5.45 -16.92 -14.31
N ASP A 61 6.31 -17.93 -14.46
CA ASP A 61 7.32 -18.31 -13.46
C ASP A 61 8.33 -17.18 -13.20
N LYS A 62 8.78 -16.49 -14.24
CA LYS A 62 9.72 -15.37 -14.11
C LYS A 62 9.07 -14.16 -13.43
N ILE A 63 7.80 -13.90 -13.66
CA ILE A 63 7.07 -12.84 -12.93
C ILE A 63 6.91 -13.24 -11.46
N PHE A 64 6.61 -14.51 -11.17
CA PHE A 64 6.57 -15.01 -9.79
C PHE A 64 7.91 -14.82 -9.07
N GLN A 65 9.02 -15.17 -9.71
CA GLN A 65 10.36 -14.93 -9.15
C GLN A 65 10.62 -13.44 -8.89
N SER A 66 10.15 -12.56 -9.77
CA SER A 66 10.22 -11.11 -9.56
C SER A 66 9.38 -10.68 -8.36
N PHE A 67 8.16 -11.20 -8.24
CA PHE A 67 7.24 -10.90 -7.15
C PHE A 67 7.83 -11.31 -5.78
N CYS A 68 8.49 -12.47 -5.71
CA CYS A 68 9.16 -12.93 -4.49
C CYS A 68 10.29 -11.99 -4.02
N ARG A 69 10.87 -11.17 -4.90
CA ARG A 69 11.88 -10.16 -4.53
C ARG A 69 11.29 -8.96 -3.80
N SER A 70 9.95 -8.86 -3.70
CA SER A 70 9.27 -7.79 -2.94
C SER A 70 9.36 -7.95 -1.42
N GLY A 71 9.95 -9.03 -0.88
CA GLY A 71 10.10 -9.25 0.57
C GLY A 71 10.56 -8.02 1.40
N PRO A 72 11.63 -7.31 1.00
CA PRO A 72 12.09 -6.12 1.72
C PRO A 72 11.08 -4.98 1.80
N PHE A 73 10.16 -4.87 0.83
CA PHE A 73 9.08 -3.88 0.88
C PHE A 73 8.10 -4.21 2.01
N TRP A 74 7.69 -5.48 2.14
CA TRP A 74 6.79 -5.92 3.21
C TRP A 74 7.43 -5.83 4.60
N GLU A 75 8.73 -6.08 4.70
CA GLU A 75 9.47 -5.93 5.95
C GLU A 75 9.49 -4.47 6.44
N LYS A 76 9.65 -3.50 5.53
CA LYS A 76 9.53 -2.06 5.86
C LYS A 76 8.16 -1.74 6.43
N LEU A 77 7.11 -2.37 5.92
CA LEU A 77 5.75 -2.30 6.46
C LEU A 77 5.54 -3.11 7.74
N GLN A 78 6.58 -3.73 8.31
CA GLN A 78 6.50 -4.56 9.52
C GLN A 78 5.62 -5.81 9.33
N TYR A 79 5.75 -6.47 8.17
CA TYR A 79 5.21 -7.80 7.92
C TYR A 79 6.33 -8.83 7.79
N ASP A 80 6.05 -10.06 8.20
CA ASP A 80 6.71 -11.24 7.63
C ASP A 80 5.89 -11.69 6.42
N SER A 81 6.54 -11.78 5.25
CA SER A 81 5.92 -12.21 4.00
C SER A 81 6.28 -13.65 3.65
N LYS A 82 5.30 -14.47 3.30
CA LYS A 82 5.51 -15.80 2.70
C LYS A 82 4.92 -15.81 1.31
N PHE A 83 5.70 -16.27 0.34
CA PHE A 83 5.30 -16.31 -1.07
C PHE A 83 5.09 -17.75 -1.50
N ASP A 84 3.92 -18.00 -2.07
CA ASP A 84 3.54 -19.31 -2.58
C ASP A 84 2.88 -19.17 -3.95
N LEU A 85 2.94 -20.26 -4.72
CA LEU A 85 2.20 -20.40 -5.95
C LEU A 85 1.02 -21.35 -5.73
N VAL A 86 -0.19 -20.84 -5.93
CA VAL A 86 -1.44 -21.61 -5.74
C VAL A 86 -2.18 -21.64 -7.07
N SER A 87 -2.09 -22.77 -7.78
CA SER A 87 -2.63 -22.90 -9.14
C SER A 87 -2.07 -21.80 -10.06
N ASP A 88 -2.93 -20.96 -10.64
CA ASP A 88 -2.56 -19.85 -11.53
C ASP A 88 -2.45 -18.51 -10.79
N SER A 89 -2.16 -18.53 -9.49
CA SER A 89 -2.13 -17.32 -8.65
C SER A 89 -0.90 -17.26 -7.75
N PHE A 90 -0.30 -16.06 -7.69
CA PHE A 90 0.72 -15.73 -6.71
C PHE A 90 0.03 -15.35 -5.41
N LEU A 91 0.41 -16.02 -4.34
CA LEU A 91 -0.04 -15.73 -2.99
C LEU A 91 1.11 -15.13 -2.20
N CYS A 92 0.87 -13.98 -1.57
CA CYS A 92 1.72 -13.45 -0.52
C CYS A 92 0.91 -13.38 0.78
N GLU A 93 1.28 -14.21 1.76
CA GLU A 93 0.73 -14.14 3.11
C GLU A 93 1.54 -13.14 3.95
N LEU A 94 0.85 -12.24 4.63
CA LEU A 94 1.40 -11.12 5.38
C LEU A 94 1.05 -11.27 6.87
N CYS A 95 2.05 -11.69 7.64
CA CYS A 95 1.95 -11.78 9.10
C CYS A 95 2.38 -10.46 9.73
N CYS A 96 1.43 -9.72 10.32
CA CYS A 96 1.71 -8.42 10.90
C CYS A 96 2.54 -8.51 12.19
N LYS A 97 3.71 -7.86 12.22
CA LYS A 97 4.54 -7.74 13.43
C LYS A 97 4.06 -6.62 14.36
N GLN A 98 3.47 -5.57 13.79
CA GLN A 98 3.12 -4.37 14.55
C GLN A 98 1.85 -4.54 15.37
N PHE A 99 0.81 -5.20 14.84
CA PHE A 99 -0.48 -5.39 15.52
C PHE A 99 -0.61 -6.83 16.03
N GLY A 100 -0.13 -7.07 17.25
CA GLY A 100 -0.42 -8.33 17.98
C GLY A 100 -1.74 -8.24 18.77
N ASN A 101 -2.20 -9.39 19.29
CA ASN A 101 -3.45 -9.49 20.05
C ASN A 101 -3.52 -8.46 21.20
N MET A 102 -2.44 -8.37 22.00
CA MET A 102 -2.36 -7.42 23.12
C MET A 102 -2.53 -5.97 22.67
N LYS A 103 -1.95 -5.61 21.52
CA LYS A 103 -2.02 -4.25 21.00
C LYS A 103 -3.41 -3.92 20.47
N ARG A 104 -4.04 -4.86 19.78
CA ARG A 104 -5.44 -4.73 19.34
C ARG A 104 -6.36 -4.55 20.54
N GLU A 105 -6.15 -5.35 21.58
CA GLU A 105 -6.96 -5.29 22.80
C GLU A 105 -6.81 -3.94 23.52
N LEU A 106 -5.58 -3.42 23.62
CA LEU A 106 -5.28 -2.15 24.29
C LEU A 106 -5.78 -0.93 23.52
N LEU A 107 -5.64 -0.91 22.19
CA LEU A 107 -5.99 0.25 21.37
C LEU A 107 -7.47 0.27 20.95
N PHE A 108 -8.11 -0.88 20.89
CA PHE A 108 -9.45 -0.99 20.33
C PHE A 108 -10.39 -1.75 21.28
N ASP A 109 -10.16 -3.04 21.55
CA ASP A 109 -11.19 -3.89 22.17
C ASP A 109 -11.58 -3.41 23.59
N LYS A 110 -10.60 -3.10 24.45
CA LYS A 110 -10.85 -2.56 25.80
C LYS A 110 -11.47 -1.16 25.78
N PRO A 111 -10.90 -0.17 25.07
CA PRO A 111 -11.52 1.15 24.90
C PRO A 111 -12.97 1.09 24.42
N MET A 112 -13.27 0.27 23.41
CA MET A 112 -14.61 0.15 22.82
C MET A 112 -15.60 -0.61 23.71
N SER A 113 -15.12 -1.51 24.56
CA SER A 113 -15.97 -2.22 25.54
C SER A 113 -16.39 -1.34 26.73
N SER A 114 -15.59 -0.31 27.05
CA SER A 114 -15.77 0.56 28.21
C SER A 114 -16.71 1.74 27.91
N LYS A 115 -17.80 1.54 27.14
CA LYS A 115 -18.72 2.57 26.61
C LYS A 115 -19.40 3.42 27.70
N VAL A 116 -18.65 4.28 28.38
CA VAL A 116 -19.16 5.16 29.45
C VAL A 116 -19.68 6.48 28.87
N HIS A 117 -19.14 6.92 27.72
CA HIS A 117 -19.61 8.09 26.97
C HIS A 117 -19.59 7.76 25.48
N ASP A 118 -20.68 8.05 24.75
CA ASP A 118 -20.90 7.68 23.34
C ASP A 118 -20.09 8.59 22.40
N PRO A 119 -18.94 8.16 21.84
CA PRO A 119 -18.09 9.00 21.03
C PRO A 119 -18.14 8.47 19.60
N ALA A 120 -19.05 8.99 18.77
CA ALA A 120 -19.14 8.76 17.32
C ALA A 120 -18.66 7.37 16.88
N ALA A 121 -19.55 6.35 16.88
CA ALA A 121 -19.26 4.93 16.68
C ALA A 121 -18.13 4.64 15.66
N ILE A 122 -16.88 4.64 16.14
CA ILE A 122 -15.73 4.23 15.34
C ILE A 122 -15.81 2.71 15.22
N GLU A 123 -15.88 2.22 13.99
CA GLU A 123 -15.88 0.79 13.72
C GLU A 123 -14.45 0.32 13.45
N VAL A 124 -14.08 -0.84 14.00
CA VAL A 124 -12.77 -1.43 13.77
C VAL A 124 -12.96 -2.74 13.03
N GLU A 125 -12.33 -2.86 11.87
CA GLU A 125 -12.45 -4.03 11.01
C GLU A 125 -11.06 -4.61 10.67
N SER A 126 -11.01 -5.92 10.44
CA SER A 126 -9.81 -6.64 10.03
C SER A 126 -9.74 -6.80 8.52
N PHE A 127 -8.59 -6.41 7.95
CA PHE A 127 -8.25 -6.66 6.56
C PHE A 127 -8.01 -8.17 6.33
N ASP A 128 -8.72 -8.76 5.38
CA ASP A 128 -8.53 -10.16 4.95
C ASP A 128 -7.51 -10.22 3.81
N LYS A 129 -7.89 -9.68 2.65
CA LYS A 129 -7.08 -9.83 1.44
C LYS A 129 -7.32 -8.74 0.39
N VAL A 130 -6.30 -8.54 -0.44
CA VAL A 130 -6.41 -7.90 -1.75
C VAL A 130 -6.32 -8.98 -2.81
N VAL A 131 -7.21 -8.93 -3.80
CA VAL A 131 -7.19 -9.79 -4.99
C VAL A 131 -7.01 -8.93 -6.21
N ILE A 132 -5.98 -9.23 -7.00
CA ILE A 132 -5.66 -8.59 -8.27
C ILE A 132 -5.80 -9.63 -9.37
N VAL A 133 -6.55 -9.29 -10.41
CA VAL A 133 -6.68 -10.12 -11.61
C VAL A 133 -6.17 -9.33 -12.80
N ALA A 134 -5.10 -9.82 -13.41
CA ALA A 134 -4.48 -9.26 -14.61
C ALA A 134 -4.79 -10.14 -15.83
N ASN A 135 -5.40 -9.56 -16.86
CA ASN A 135 -5.68 -10.23 -18.12
C ASN A 135 -4.78 -9.63 -19.21
N PHE A 136 -3.75 -10.37 -19.63
CA PHE A 136 -2.91 -9.97 -20.74
C PHE A 136 -3.52 -10.40 -22.08
N GLN A 137 -3.67 -9.46 -22.98
CA GLN A 137 -4.06 -9.69 -24.37
C GLN A 137 -2.80 -10.02 -25.17
N GLN A 138 -2.47 -11.31 -25.26
CA GLN A 138 -1.41 -11.75 -26.16
C GLN A 138 -1.88 -11.65 -27.60
N ASN A 139 -1.21 -10.82 -28.39
CA ASN A 139 -1.36 -10.87 -29.83
C ASN A 139 -0.58 -12.09 -30.35
N PRO A 140 -1.23 -13.07 -31.01
CA PRO A 140 -0.56 -14.28 -31.50
C PRO A 140 0.56 -14.01 -32.52
N THR A 141 0.62 -12.79 -33.08
CA THR A 141 1.62 -12.40 -34.09
C THR A 141 2.81 -11.59 -33.54
N LYS A 142 2.74 -11.06 -32.32
CA LYS A 142 3.84 -10.29 -31.69
C LYS A 142 4.18 -10.91 -30.34
N SER A 143 5.37 -11.48 -30.18
CA SER A 143 5.86 -11.92 -28.88
C SER A 143 6.13 -10.70 -28.00
N ILE A 144 5.41 -10.57 -26.89
CA ILE A 144 5.67 -9.52 -25.89
C ILE A 144 6.92 -9.92 -25.10
N ASP A 145 7.88 -8.99 -24.97
CA ASP A 145 9.06 -9.21 -24.15
C ASP A 145 8.65 -9.36 -22.68
N ILE A 146 9.28 -10.31 -22.00
CA ILE A 146 9.02 -10.54 -20.59
C ILE A 146 9.43 -9.35 -19.71
N LEU A 147 10.47 -8.62 -20.08
CA LEU A 147 10.89 -7.45 -19.33
C LEU A 147 9.80 -6.38 -19.33
N ASP A 148 9.12 -6.19 -20.46
CA ASP A 148 7.98 -5.28 -20.57
C ASP A 148 6.83 -5.72 -19.67
N ILE A 149 6.54 -7.03 -19.62
CA ILE A 149 5.49 -7.57 -18.74
C ILE A 149 5.83 -7.33 -17.26
N ILE A 150 7.08 -7.58 -16.86
CA ILE A 150 7.54 -7.34 -15.49
C ILE A 150 7.44 -5.85 -15.14
N ASN A 151 7.84 -4.97 -16.06
CA ASN A 151 7.74 -3.53 -15.88
C ASN A 151 6.28 -3.07 -15.71
N GLN A 152 5.36 -3.59 -16.53
CA GLN A 152 3.93 -3.31 -16.39
C GLN A 152 3.36 -3.80 -15.06
N CYS A 153 3.72 -5.02 -14.63
CA CYS A 153 3.33 -5.53 -13.32
C CYS A 153 3.82 -4.59 -12.20
N ASN A 154 5.08 -4.18 -12.25
CA ASN A 154 5.68 -3.29 -11.26
C ASN A 154 5.00 -1.92 -11.26
N GLU A 155 4.77 -1.33 -12.44
CA GLU A 155 4.09 -0.04 -12.59
C GLU A 155 2.67 -0.09 -12.01
N TYR A 156 1.90 -1.12 -12.37
CA TYR A 156 0.56 -1.31 -11.84
C TYR A 156 0.56 -1.45 -10.31
N VAL A 157 1.37 -2.36 -9.77
CA VAL A 157 1.41 -2.63 -8.32
C VAL A 157 1.88 -1.38 -7.57
N ASN A 158 2.94 -0.71 -8.02
CA ASN A 158 3.42 0.52 -7.39
C ASN A 158 2.35 1.63 -7.42
N SER A 159 1.69 1.81 -8.57
CA SER A 159 0.60 2.78 -8.70
C SER A 159 -0.56 2.44 -7.76
N LEU A 160 -0.97 1.17 -7.68
CA LEU A 160 -2.02 0.71 -6.78
C LEU A 160 -1.69 0.99 -5.31
N PHE A 161 -0.45 0.74 -4.90
CA PHE A 161 0.01 1.01 -3.54
C PHE A 161 -0.03 2.50 -3.22
N ILE A 162 0.64 3.30 -4.05
CA ILE A 162 0.88 4.72 -3.79
C ILE A 162 -0.41 5.54 -3.95
N SER A 163 -1.32 5.16 -4.86
CA SER A 163 -2.51 5.97 -5.18
C SER A 163 -3.80 5.51 -4.53
N GLN A 164 -3.93 4.23 -4.14
CA GLN A 164 -5.18 3.67 -3.63
C GLN A 164 -5.02 3.02 -2.27
N LEU A 165 -4.16 2.00 -2.15
CA LEU A 165 -4.10 1.16 -0.96
C LEU A 165 -3.59 1.92 0.26
N GLU A 166 -2.55 2.76 0.09
CA GLU A 166 -2.03 3.58 1.18
C GLU A 166 -3.08 4.52 1.76
N PHE A 167 -3.91 5.12 0.91
CA PHE A 167 -4.93 6.09 1.32
C PHE A 167 -6.19 5.44 1.88
N LYS A 168 -6.64 4.34 1.28
CA LYS A 168 -7.86 3.64 1.72
C LYS A 168 -7.63 2.82 2.99
N LEU A 169 -6.43 2.29 3.18
CA LEU A 169 -6.09 1.39 4.28
C LEU A 169 -4.73 1.77 4.91
N PRO A 170 -4.61 2.98 5.49
CA PRO A 170 -3.34 3.54 5.91
C PRO A 170 -2.62 2.72 6.99
N LEU A 171 -3.36 2.13 7.93
CA LEU A 171 -2.75 1.26 8.96
C LEU A 171 -2.29 -0.09 8.40
N VAL A 172 -2.76 -0.48 7.22
CA VAL A 172 -2.36 -1.73 6.55
C VAL A 172 -1.17 -1.47 5.62
N PHE A 173 -1.21 -0.41 4.81
CA PHE A 173 -0.31 -0.21 3.68
C PHE A 173 0.51 1.08 3.69
N SER A 174 0.32 2.01 4.64
CA SER A 174 1.16 3.21 4.75
C SER A 174 2.34 3.00 5.70
N PRO A 175 3.60 3.05 5.21
CA PRO A 175 4.76 3.05 6.10
C PRO A 175 4.76 4.26 7.03
N GLY A 176 4.36 5.44 6.52
CA GLY A 176 4.35 6.69 7.27
C GLY A 176 3.35 6.66 8.43
N THR A 177 2.11 6.24 8.17
CA THR A 177 1.10 6.10 9.23
C THR A 177 1.50 5.06 10.27
N ARG A 178 2.01 3.90 9.84
CA ARG A 178 2.45 2.85 10.75
C ARG A 178 3.62 3.30 11.63
N SER A 179 4.57 4.05 11.06
CA SER A 179 5.69 4.65 11.81
C SER A 179 5.20 5.67 12.85
N ARG A 180 4.31 6.59 12.47
CA ARG A 180 3.72 7.58 13.40
C ARG A 180 2.97 6.90 14.54
N LEU A 181 2.14 5.90 14.24
CA LEU A 181 1.45 5.14 15.28
C LEU A 181 2.44 4.51 16.26
N LYS A 182 3.53 3.92 15.77
CA LYS A 182 4.59 3.34 16.61
C LYS A 182 5.27 4.39 17.50
N MET A 183 5.51 5.60 16.98
CA MET A 183 6.10 6.71 17.76
C MET A 183 5.17 7.18 18.88
N HIS A 184 3.86 7.20 18.65
CA HIS A 184 2.88 7.69 19.63
C HIS A 184 2.31 6.58 20.54
N GLU A 185 2.59 5.32 20.26
CA GLU A 185 2.00 4.17 20.96
C GLU A 185 2.14 4.24 22.49
N GLY A 186 3.32 4.62 22.98
CA GLY A 186 3.59 4.71 24.42
C GLY A 186 2.85 5.83 25.14
N SER A 187 2.38 6.86 24.42
CA SER A 187 1.71 8.03 25.02
C SER A 187 0.20 8.05 24.80
N ILE A 188 -0.33 7.34 23.79
CA ILE A 188 -1.76 7.33 23.45
C ILE A 188 -2.65 7.01 24.68
N GLY A 189 -2.29 5.99 25.46
CA GLY A 189 -3.06 5.61 26.64
C GLY A 189 -3.05 6.66 27.76
N LEU A 190 -1.96 7.40 27.91
CA LEU A 190 -1.85 8.51 28.87
C LEU A 190 -2.65 9.72 28.38
N VAL A 191 -2.54 10.06 27.09
CA VAL A 191 -3.30 11.15 26.47
C VAL A 191 -4.79 10.91 26.61
N SER A 192 -5.27 9.69 26.33
CA SER A 192 -6.69 9.36 26.52
C SER A 192 -7.14 9.57 27.97
N LYS A 193 -6.36 9.10 28.94
CA LYS A 193 -6.66 9.31 30.37
C LYS A 193 -6.69 10.78 30.76
N CYS A 194 -5.79 11.61 30.23
CA CYS A 194 -5.81 13.05 30.50
C CYS A 194 -7.02 13.76 29.89
N LEU A 195 -7.51 13.30 28.73
CA LEU A 195 -8.60 13.95 28.00
C LEU A 195 -9.98 13.59 28.52
N ASP A 196 -10.21 12.33 28.89
CA ASP A 196 -11.55 11.82 29.24
C ASP A 196 -11.58 11.05 30.56
N ASN A 197 -10.50 11.08 31.35
CA ASN A 197 -10.32 10.22 32.54
C ASN A 197 -10.51 8.71 32.25
N SER A 198 -10.49 8.32 30.97
CA SER A 198 -10.81 6.99 30.48
C SER A 198 -9.96 6.64 29.25
N GLN A 199 -10.04 5.39 28.77
CA GLN A 199 -9.36 4.96 27.55
C GLN A 199 -10.22 5.06 26.28
N THR A 200 -11.48 5.52 26.39
CA THR A 200 -12.49 5.51 25.32
C THR A 200 -12.10 6.32 24.08
N VAL A 201 -11.26 7.35 24.24
CA VAL A 201 -10.81 8.24 23.16
C VAL A 201 -9.64 7.65 22.36
N THR A 202 -9.06 6.54 22.82
CA THR A 202 -7.91 5.88 22.17
C THR A 202 -8.16 5.55 20.69
N PRO A 203 -9.30 4.93 20.29
CA PRO A 203 -9.60 4.69 18.88
C PRO A 203 -9.69 5.98 18.05
N SER A 204 -10.22 7.07 18.62
CA SER A 204 -10.30 8.37 17.96
C SER A 204 -8.93 8.97 17.70
N ILE A 205 -8.00 8.85 18.64
CA ILE A 205 -6.60 9.28 18.44
C ILE A 205 -5.95 8.46 17.32
N VAL A 206 -6.18 7.14 17.30
CA VAL A 206 -5.67 6.28 16.22
C VAL A 206 -6.27 6.67 14.87
N LYS A 207 -7.56 7.00 14.81
CA LYS A 207 -8.23 7.49 13.60
C LYS A 207 -7.66 8.81 13.10
N ILE A 208 -7.34 9.73 14.01
CA ILE A 208 -6.68 11.00 13.66
C ILE A 208 -5.30 10.72 13.05
N ILE A 209 -4.50 9.84 13.67
CA ILE A 209 -3.20 9.43 13.14
C ILE A 209 -3.34 8.76 11.77
N SER A 210 -4.37 7.92 11.57
CA SER A 210 -4.61 7.25 10.29
C SER A 210 -5.03 8.20 9.18
N ASN A 211 -5.79 9.24 9.53
CA ASN A 211 -6.30 10.23 8.59
C ASN A 211 -5.30 11.35 8.29
N ASP A 212 -4.19 11.42 9.02
CA ASP A 212 -3.13 12.39 8.76
C ASP A 212 -2.38 12.07 7.45
N LYS A 213 -2.78 12.75 6.38
CA LYS A 213 -2.20 12.57 5.03
C LYS A 213 -0.88 13.30 4.80
N THR A 214 -0.36 14.06 5.78
CA THR A 214 0.84 14.90 5.60
C THR A 214 2.12 14.11 5.30
N SER A 215 2.15 12.82 5.65
CA SER A 215 3.29 11.93 5.42
C SER A 215 3.08 10.90 4.32
N THR A 216 2.11 11.11 3.41
CA THR A 216 1.86 10.14 2.32
C THR A 216 2.99 10.16 1.29
N THR A 217 3.27 9.02 0.68
CA THR A 217 4.36 8.88 -0.30
C THR A 217 4.19 9.83 -1.50
N VAL A 218 2.96 10.10 -1.94
CA VAL A 218 2.70 11.08 -3.02
C VAL A 218 3.18 12.48 -2.64
N PHE A 219 2.87 12.96 -1.44
CA PHE A 219 3.34 14.27 -0.99
C PHE A 219 4.85 14.30 -0.81
N GLN A 220 5.47 13.21 -0.35
CA GLN A 220 6.93 13.10 -0.24
C GLN A 220 7.57 13.20 -1.63
N ILE A 221 7.08 12.44 -2.62
CA ILE A 221 7.58 12.49 -4.01
C ILE A 221 7.42 13.90 -4.60
N LEU A 222 6.24 14.52 -4.43
CA LEU A 222 5.99 15.89 -4.92
C LEU A 222 6.90 16.92 -4.22
N ASN A 223 7.14 16.76 -2.92
CA ASN A 223 8.02 17.63 -2.16
C ASN A 223 9.50 17.43 -2.54
N GLU A 224 9.93 16.20 -2.78
CA GLU A 224 11.29 15.89 -3.22
C GLU A 224 11.54 16.37 -4.65
N THR A 225 10.61 16.16 -5.57
CA THR A 225 10.72 16.67 -6.95
C THR A 225 10.72 18.19 -6.99
N SER A 226 9.86 18.86 -6.21
CA SER A 226 9.88 20.33 -6.11
C SER A 226 11.17 20.86 -5.45
N LYS A 227 11.68 20.23 -4.38
CA LYS A 227 12.97 20.57 -3.77
C LYS A 227 14.15 20.34 -4.71
N THR A 228 14.13 19.23 -5.45
CA THR A 228 15.15 18.89 -6.44
C THR A 228 15.14 19.93 -7.56
N ARG A 229 13.96 20.30 -8.06
CA ARG A 229 13.78 21.35 -9.07
C ARG A 229 14.24 22.72 -8.56
N ALA A 230 13.86 23.11 -7.34
CA ALA A 230 14.29 24.36 -6.72
C ALA A 230 15.82 24.41 -6.52
N THR A 231 16.43 23.28 -6.16
CA THR A 231 17.89 23.15 -6.04
C THR A 231 18.57 23.26 -7.41
N LEU A 232 18.00 22.65 -8.44
CA LEU A 232 18.43 22.73 -9.84
C LEU A 232 18.34 24.16 -10.39
N GLU A 233 17.23 24.86 -10.14
CA GLU A 233 17.00 26.25 -10.56
C GLU A 233 17.94 27.21 -9.81
N LYS A 234 18.14 27.00 -8.50
CA LYS A 234 19.13 27.74 -7.71
C LYS A 234 20.55 27.53 -8.25
N TYR A 235 20.92 26.29 -8.58
CA TYR A 235 22.22 25.98 -9.17
C TYR A 235 22.41 26.65 -10.54
N LYS A 236 21.40 26.61 -11.42
CA LYS A 236 21.43 27.29 -12.72
C LYS A 236 21.56 28.81 -12.58
N SER A 237 20.84 29.42 -11.64
CA SER A 237 20.89 30.86 -11.38
C SER A 237 22.23 31.33 -10.80
N THR A 238 22.91 30.48 -10.02
CA THR A 238 24.16 30.82 -9.35
C THR A 238 25.37 30.62 -10.27
N ASN A 239 25.31 29.61 -11.16
CA ASN A 239 26.48 29.20 -11.95
C ASN A 239 26.41 29.57 -13.44
N ASN A 240 25.35 30.21 -13.96
CA ASN A 240 25.29 30.78 -15.31
C ASN A 240 25.77 29.83 -16.45
N TRP A 241 25.46 28.53 -16.34
CA TRP A 241 25.90 27.49 -17.28
C TRP A 241 24.72 26.67 -17.84
N ASN A 242 24.83 26.34 -19.13
CA ASN A 242 23.88 25.51 -19.89
C ASN A 242 24.13 23.98 -19.75
N LYS A 243 24.99 23.52 -18.85
CA LYS A 243 25.23 22.09 -18.60
C LYS A 243 25.17 21.74 -17.12
N LEU A 244 24.38 20.72 -16.81
CA LEU A 244 24.15 20.22 -15.45
C LEU A 244 25.36 19.40 -14.97
N PRO A 245 25.64 19.34 -13.65
CA PRO A 245 26.62 18.40 -13.10
C PRO A 245 26.22 16.96 -13.43
N GLN A 246 27.19 16.09 -13.72
CA GLN A 246 26.99 14.67 -14.07
C GLN A 246 26.11 13.88 -13.07
N MET A 247 25.99 14.32 -11.82
CA MET A 247 25.07 13.71 -10.83
C MET A 247 23.57 13.91 -11.16
N PHE A 248 23.23 14.80 -12.08
CA PHE A 248 21.85 15.05 -12.55
C PHE A 248 21.63 14.63 -14.00
N GLU A 249 22.66 14.11 -14.69
CA GLU A 249 22.50 13.40 -15.96
C GLU A 249 21.94 12.01 -15.64
N GLY A 250 20.64 11.97 -15.34
CA GLY A 250 19.88 10.74 -15.50
C GLY A 250 20.11 10.22 -16.91
N THR A 251 20.31 8.91 -17.00
CA THR A 251 20.56 8.14 -18.21
C THR A 251 19.45 8.31 -19.24
N ASP A 252 19.47 9.42 -19.97
CA ASP A 252 18.86 9.53 -21.30
C ASP A 252 19.89 9.01 -22.30
N LYS A 253 20.11 7.68 -22.32
CA LYS A 253 20.63 6.96 -23.49
C LYS A 253 20.04 5.56 -23.53
N ASP A 254 19.29 5.38 -24.62
CA ASP A 254 18.70 4.19 -25.25
C ASP A 254 17.39 3.65 -24.67
#